data_AF-A0A838GCN1-F1
#
_entry.id   AF-A0A838GCN1-F1
#
_cell.length_a   1.000
_cell.length_b   1.000
_cell.length_c   1.000
_cell.angle_alpha   90.00
_cell.angle_beta   90.00
_cell.angle_gamma   90.00
#
_symmetry.space_group_name_H-M   'P 1'
#
loop_
_entity.id
_entity.type
_entity.pdbx_description
1 polymer ?
#
loop_
_entity_poly.entity_id
_entity_poly.type
_entity_poly.pdbx_seq_one_letter_code
_entity_poly.pdbx_strand_id
1 'polypeptide(L)'
;MHPRLARLILPAALLGLAASACAAPGTSVDSTSENRSWSQITDAAKGQTVDLWMYGGDQQGNAYVDDVLTPAAAELGVTLRRVPVADTKDAMTRILAERQAGSTDGAVDLVWVNGDNFATGKQADAWRCGWTSQLPNIKFVAPRDPLVAQDFGTDVDGCEAPWHKAQFTLVYDSARIAEPPTSMSGVLRWAKEHPGRFTYPAPPDFTGSVFVREVLYSTSGGYAQIPAQFDQGAYDELTPALWDALK
;
A
#
# COMPACT_ATOMS: atom_id res chain seq x y z
N MET A 1 -50.88 33.98 40.78
CA MET A 1 -51.50 33.19 41.88
C MET A 1 -52.74 32.51 41.33
N HIS A 2 -52.74 31.17 41.36
CA HIS A 2 -53.81 30.14 41.28
C HIS A 2 -55.27 30.51 40.89
N PRO A 3 -56.10 29.59 40.34
CA PRO A 3 -55.92 28.12 40.30
C PRO A 3 -56.38 27.35 39.03
N ARG A 4 -55.80 26.14 38.91
CA ARG A 4 -56.40 24.80 38.66
C ARG A 4 -57.41 24.62 37.52
N LEU A 5 -57.06 23.71 36.61
CA LEU A 5 -58.00 22.72 36.06
C LEU A 5 -57.30 21.36 35.97
N ALA A 6 -57.77 20.42 36.77
CA ALA A 6 -57.43 19.01 36.69
C ALA A 6 -58.11 18.38 35.47
N ARG A 7 -57.46 17.40 34.81
CA ARG A 7 -58.19 16.33 34.11
C ARG A 7 -57.31 15.13 33.74
N LEU A 8 -57.75 14.00 34.29
CA LEU A 8 -57.80 12.64 33.76
C LEU A 8 -56.54 11.98 33.20
N ILE A 9 -56.11 10.95 33.93
CA ILE A 9 -55.26 9.84 33.50
C ILE A 9 -56.14 8.85 32.74
N LEU A 10 -55.73 8.48 31.52
CA LEU A 10 -56.22 7.32 30.78
C LEU A 10 -55.02 6.41 30.45
N PRO A 11 -55.08 5.09 30.69
CA PRO A 11 -53.98 4.19 30.36
C PRO A 11 -54.06 3.80 28.88
N ALA A 12 -53.01 4.12 28.10
CA ALA A 12 -52.87 3.64 26.74
C ALA A 12 -52.19 2.25 26.76
N ALA A 13 -52.97 1.22 26.45
CA ALA A 13 -52.47 -0.11 26.15
C ALA A 13 -51.71 -0.07 24.82
N LEU A 14 -50.40 -0.32 24.85
CA LEU A 14 -49.62 -0.58 23.64
C LEU A 14 -49.54 -2.08 23.38
N LEU A 15 -50.23 -2.49 22.31
CA LEU A 15 -50.13 -3.79 21.67
C LEU A 15 -48.69 -4.06 21.24
N GLY A 16 -48.16 -5.23 21.61
CA GLY A 16 -46.93 -5.77 21.07
C GLY A 16 -47.12 -6.24 19.63
N LEU A 17 -46.44 -5.59 18.69
CA LEU A 17 -46.21 -6.13 17.35
C LEU A 17 -44.92 -6.96 17.40
N ALA A 18 -45.07 -8.29 17.34
CA ALA A 18 -43.97 -9.20 17.07
C ALA A 18 -43.64 -9.14 15.56
N ALA A 19 -42.64 -8.35 15.20
CA ALA A 19 -42.05 -8.40 13.87
C ALA A 19 -41.01 -9.52 13.84
N SER A 20 -41.37 -10.67 13.29
CA SER A 20 -40.41 -11.71 12.89
C SER A 20 -39.57 -11.17 11.74
N ALA A 21 -38.39 -10.64 12.06
CA ALA A 21 -37.37 -10.32 11.07
C ALA A 21 -36.75 -11.63 10.57
N CYS A 22 -37.03 -11.98 9.31
CA CYS A 22 -36.21 -12.94 8.57
C CYS A 22 -34.82 -12.32 8.39
N ALA A 23 -33.87 -12.71 9.24
CA ALA A 23 -32.47 -12.43 9.03
C ALA A 23 -32.02 -13.20 7.78
N ALA A 24 -31.58 -12.48 6.74
CA ALA A 24 -30.75 -13.07 5.70
C ALA A 24 -29.49 -13.66 6.36
N PRO A 25 -28.94 -14.79 5.87
CA PRO A 25 -27.70 -15.33 6.42
C PRO A 25 -26.61 -14.28 6.20
N GLY A 26 -26.19 -13.62 7.28
CA GLY A 26 -24.96 -12.85 7.28
C GLY A 26 -23.83 -13.81 6.99
N THR A 27 -23.10 -13.58 5.90
CA THR A 27 -21.79 -14.15 5.69
C THR A 27 -20.87 -13.63 6.78
N SER A 28 -20.85 -14.34 7.91
CA SER A 28 -19.78 -14.22 8.89
C SER A 28 -18.47 -14.41 8.13
N VAL A 29 -17.59 -13.40 8.18
CA VAL A 29 -16.21 -13.50 7.72
C VAL A 29 -15.55 -14.53 8.63
N ASP A 30 -15.62 -15.77 8.19
CA ASP A 30 -15.19 -16.93 8.94
C ASP A 30 -13.65 -16.89 9.00
N SER A 31 -13.09 -16.83 10.21
CA SER A 31 -11.65 -16.96 10.48
C SER A 31 -11.11 -18.36 10.10
N THR A 32 -11.87 -19.15 9.36
CA THR A 32 -11.55 -20.51 8.89
C THR A 32 -10.69 -20.56 7.64
N SER A 33 -10.27 -19.41 7.08
CA SER A 33 -9.34 -19.43 5.94
C SER A 33 -8.00 -20.08 6.28
N GLU A 34 -7.52 -19.95 7.54
CA GLU A 34 -6.20 -20.46 7.94
C GLU A 34 -6.05 -21.98 7.85
N ASN A 35 -7.15 -22.73 7.77
CA ASN A 35 -7.15 -24.19 7.71
C ASN A 35 -7.57 -24.78 6.35
N ARG A 36 -7.78 -23.95 5.32
CA ARG A 36 -8.12 -24.46 3.99
C ARG A 36 -6.86 -24.79 3.19
N SER A 37 -6.85 -25.97 2.59
CA SER A 37 -5.87 -26.30 1.55
C SER A 37 -6.05 -25.38 0.34
N TRP A 38 -4.99 -25.17 -0.43
CA TRP A 38 -5.04 -24.35 -1.65
C TRP A 38 -6.15 -24.79 -2.62
N SER A 39 -6.36 -26.11 -2.77
CA SER A 39 -7.45 -26.65 -3.60
C SER A 39 -8.83 -26.20 -3.12
N GLN A 40 -9.07 -26.23 -1.80
CA GLN A 40 -10.34 -25.78 -1.22
C GLN A 40 -10.53 -24.27 -1.40
N ILE A 41 -9.45 -23.49 -1.34
CA ILE A 41 -9.49 -22.05 -1.61
C ILE A 41 -9.88 -21.81 -3.08
N THR A 42 -9.21 -22.47 -4.03
CA THR A 42 -9.51 -22.31 -5.46
C THR A 42 -10.91 -22.79 -5.84
N ASP A 43 -11.40 -23.87 -5.21
CA ASP A 43 -12.77 -24.33 -5.46
C ASP A 43 -13.82 -23.36 -4.92
N ALA A 44 -13.59 -22.80 -3.72
CA ALA A 44 -14.48 -21.80 -3.14
C ALA A 44 -14.49 -20.47 -3.93
N ALA A 45 -13.37 -20.13 -4.58
CA ALA A 45 -13.23 -18.91 -5.36
C ALA A 45 -13.98 -18.91 -6.70
N LYS A 46 -14.37 -20.09 -7.22
CA LYS A 46 -15.08 -20.20 -8.52
C LYS A 46 -16.37 -19.39 -8.52
N GLY A 47 -16.54 -18.56 -9.56
CA GLY A 47 -17.66 -17.65 -9.74
C GLY A 47 -17.52 -16.33 -9.00
N GLN A 48 -16.49 -16.13 -8.17
CA GLN A 48 -16.26 -14.87 -7.49
C GLN A 48 -15.64 -13.82 -8.42
N THR A 49 -15.90 -12.55 -8.10
CA THR A 49 -15.22 -11.40 -8.71
C THR A 49 -14.27 -10.81 -7.67
N VAL A 50 -13.08 -10.41 -8.10
CA VAL A 50 -12.07 -9.73 -7.28
C VAL A 50 -11.81 -8.37 -7.88
N ASP A 51 -12.09 -7.31 -7.13
CA ASP A 51 -11.74 -5.94 -7.45
C ASP A 51 -10.32 -5.60 -6.99
N LEU A 52 -9.40 -5.54 -7.95
CA LEU A 52 -8.01 -5.15 -7.76
C LEU A 52 -7.82 -3.67 -8.10
N TRP A 53 -7.71 -2.84 -7.08
CA TRP A 53 -7.50 -1.40 -7.20
C TRP A 53 -6.01 -1.09 -7.40
N MET A 54 -5.66 -0.42 -8.50
CA MET A 54 -4.26 -0.16 -8.90
C MET A 54 -4.04 1.25 -9.37
N TYR A 55 -2.85 1.79 -9.11
CA TYR A 55 -2.41 3.07 -9.66
C TYR A 55 -2.44 3.03 -11.19
N GLY A 56 -3.22 3.93 -11.79
CA GLY A 56 -3.44 3.97 -13.23
C GLY A 56 -2.23 4.40 -14.05
N GLY A 57 -1.23 5.04 -13.43
CA GLY A 57 -0.04 5.55 -14.13
C GLY A 57 0.99 4.48 -14.50
N ASP A 58 0.91 3.26 -13.96
CA ASP A 58 1.80 2.15 -14.34
C ASP A 58 1.23 1.38 -15.53
N GLN A 59 1.48 1.86 -16.75
CA GLN A 59 0.98 1.21 -17.96
C GLN A 59 1.46 -0.25 -18.10
N GLN A 60 2.70 -0.56 -17.71
CA GLN A 60 3.26 -1.91 -17.88
C GLN A 60 2.67 -2.88 -16.86
N GLY A 61 2.59 -2.49 -15.59
CA GLY A 61 1.92 -3.30 -14.56
C GLY A 61 0.43 -3.49 -14.85
N ASN A 62 -0.25 -2.44 -15.32
CA ASN A 62 -1.66 -2.52 -15.70
C ASN A 62 -1.89 -3.48 -16.89
N ALA A 63 -1.03 -3.42 -17.92
CA ALA A 63 -1.09 -4.35 -19.05
C ALA A 63 -0.81 -5.80 -18.61
N TYR A 64 0.14 -6.02 -17.70
CA TYR A 64 0.38 -7.36 -17.16
C TYR A 64 -0.85 -7.93 -16.44
N VAL A 65 -1.58 -7.10 -15.68
CA VAL A 65 -2.83 -7.54 -15.06
C VAL A 65 -3.89 -7.84 -16.11
N ASP A 66 -4.13 -6.94 -17.05
CA ASP A 66 -5.19 -7.09 -18.06
C ASP A 66 -4.94 -8.25 -19.02
N ASP A 67 -3.70 -8.39 -19.50
CA ASP A 67 -3.35 -9.28 -20.60
C ASP A 67 -2.88 -10.66 -20.12
N VAL A 68 -2.44 -10.77 -18.86
CA VAL A 68 -1.91 -12.04 -18.31
C VAL A 68 -2.72 -12.53 -17.12
N LEU A 69 -2.89 -11.70 -16.08
CA LEU A 69 -3.52 -12.17 -14.84
C LEU A 69 -5.03 -12.32 -14.95
N THR A 70 -5.73 -11.42 -15.64
CA THR A 70 -7.17 -11.51 -15.83
C THR A 70 -7.56 -12.76 -16.63
N PRO A 71 -6.92 -13.11 -17.76
CA PRO A 71 -7.14 -14.39 -18.44
C PRO A 71 -6.81 -15.60 -17.56
N ALA A 72 -5.67 -15.59 -16.86
CA ALA A 72 -5.27 -16.71 -15.99
C ALA A 72 -6.26 -16.92 -14.82
N ALA A 73 -6.79 -15.85 -14.24
CA ALA A 73 -7.83 -15.93 -13.21
C ALA A 73 -9.13 -16.50 -13.78
N ALA A 74 -9.51 -16.10 -15.00
CA ALA A 74 -10.71 -16.59 -15.67
C ALA A 74 -10.64 -18.10 -15.95
N GLU A 75 -9.47 -18.63 -16.34
CA GLU A 75 -9.25 -20.09 -16.48
C GLU A 75 -9.45 -20.86 -15.16
N LEU A 76 -9.22 -20.20 -14.02
CA LEU A 76 -9.49 -20.74 -12.68
C LEU A 76 -10.93 -20.49 -12.20
N GLY A 77 -11.76 -19.84 -13.02
CA GLY A 77 -13.15 -19.52 -12.71
C GLY A 77 -13.33 -18.27 -11.84
N VAL A 78 -12.33 -17.40 -11.74
CA VAL A 78 -12.39 -16.14 -10.99
C VAL A 78 -12.39 -14.95 -11.95
N THR A 79 -13.27 -13.98 -11.73
CA THR A 79 -13.26 -12.72 -12.50
C THR A 79 -12.35 -11.71 -11.81
N LEU A 80 -11.16 -11.46 -12.34
CA LEU A 80 -10.29 -10.38 -11.85
C LEU A 80 -10.61 -9.07 -12.58
N ARG A 81 -11.14 -8.08 -11.86
CA ARG A 81 -11.45 -6.75 -12.38
C ARG A 81 -10.45 -5.74 -11.84
N ARG A 82 -9.61 -5.19 -12.72
CA ARG A 82 -8.72 -4.09 -12.36
C ARG A 82 -9.49 -2.77 -12.30
N VAL A 83 -9.37 -2.06 -11.19
CA VAL A 83 -9.99 -0.75 -10.96
C VAL A 83 -8.87 0.30 -10.91
N PRO A 84 -8.75 1.19 -11.92
CA PRO A 84 -7.71 2.20 -11.92
C PRO A 84 -8.01 3.33 -10.94
N VAL A 85 -7.00 3.77 -10.19
CA VAL A 85 -7.05 4.99 -9.37
C VAL A 85 -5.99 6.00 -9.82
N ALA A 86 -6.30 7.29 -9.65
CA ALA A 86 -5.35 8.35 -9.93
C ALA A 86 -4.21 8.39 -8.91
N ASP A 87 -4.50 8.04 -7.65
CA ASP A 87 -3.53 7.84 -6.58
C ASP A 87 -4.02 6.68 -5.69
N THR A 88 -3.13 5.80 -5.24
CA THR A 88 -3.47 4.76 -4.26
C THR A 88 -4.11 5.32 -2.99
N LYS A 89 -3.83 6.58 -2.63
CA LYS A 89 -4.50 7.28 -1.53
C LYS A 89 -6.01 7.39 -1.70
N ASP A 90 -6.52 7.38 -2.93
CA ASP A 90 -7.96 7.34 -3.19
C ASP A 90 -8.57 6.01 -2.74
N ALA A 91 -7.88 4.89 -3.03
CA ALA A 91 -8.26 3.57 -2.55
C ALA A 91 -8.18 3.49 -1.01
N MET A 92 -7.12 4.04 -0.41
CA MET A 92 -6.98 4.10 1.05
C MET A 92 -8.13 4.88 1.70
N THR A 93 -8.49 6.03 1.14
CA THR A 93 -9.60 6.85 1.64
C THR A 93 -10.90 6.06 1.61
N ARG A 94 -11.15 5.31 0.52
CA ARG A 94 -12.33 4.45 0.40
C ARG A 94 -12.34 3.34 1.46
N ILE A 95 -11.25 2.59 1.58
CA ILE A 95 -11.10 1.49 2.56
C ILE A 95 -11.36 2.00 3.98
N LEU A 96 -10.71 3.11 4.36
CA LEU A 96 -10.84 3.66 5.71
C LEU A 96 -12.25 4.16 6.01
N ALA A 97 -12.91 4.80 5.04
CA ALA A 97 -14.28 5.25 5.20
C ALA A 97 -15.27 4.07 5.35
N GLU A 98 -15.12 3.02 4.55
CA GLU A 98 -15.96 1.81 4.64
C GLU A 98 -15.79 1.10 5.98
N ARG A 99 -14.55 0.99 6.48
CA ARG A 99 -14.27 0.40 7.80
C ARG A 99 -14.83 1.23 8.94
N GLN A 100 -14.70 2.56 8.89
CA GLN A 100 -15.31 3.45 9.87
C GLN A 100 -16.84 3.36 9.88
N ALA A 101 -17.45 3.09 8.73
CA ALA A 101 -18.88 2.84 8.60
C ALA A 101 -19.29 1.42 9.06
N GLY A 102 -18.35 0.56 9.46
CA GLY A 102 -18.61 -0.82 9.86
C GLY A 102 -18.97 -1.75 8.71
N SER A 103 -18.64 -1.38 7.46
CA SER A 103 -18.89 -2.25 6.31
C SER A 103 -17.98 -3.46 6.36
N THR A 104 -18.58 -4.64 6.22
CA THR A 104 -17.86 -5.92 6.05
C THR A 104 -17.83 -6.39 4.60
N ASP A 105 -18.46 -5.64 3.70
CA ASP A 105 -18.57 -5.89 2.25
C ASP A 105 -18.17 -4.59 1.53
N GLY A 106 -16.87 -4.31 1.58
CA GLY A 106 -16.27 -3.10 1.00
C GLY A 106 -16.07 -3.21 -0.50
N ALA A 107 -15.79 -2.08 -1.17
CA ALA A 107 -15.59 -2.04 -2.62
C ALA A 107 -14.19 -2.49 -3.08
N VAL A 108 -13.27 -2.72 -2.15
CA VAL A 108 -11.86 -3.02 -2.44
C VAL A 108 -11.50 -4.39 -1.89
N ASP A 109 -11.37 -5.38 -2.77
CA ASP A 109 -10.94 -6.73 -2.40
C ASP A 109 -9.41 -6.83 -2.28
N LEU A 110 -8.71 -6.22 -3.25
CA LEU A 110 -7.26 -6.15 -3.32
C LEU A 110 -6.82 -4.74 -3.74
N VAL A 111 -5.73 -4.26 -3.17
CA VAL A 111 -5.17 -2.94 -3.51
C VAL A 111 -3.67 -3.04 -3.69
N TRP A 112 -3.17 -2.46 -4.77
CA TRP A 112 -1.74 -2.22 -4.92
C TRP A 112 -1.33 -1.03 -4.05
N VAL A 113 -0.39 -1.25 -3.13
CA VAL A 113 0.13 -0.25 -2.20
C VAL A 113 1.63 -0.06 -2.37
N ASN A 114 2.10 1.14 -2.04
CA ASN A 114 3.50 1.40 -1.72
C ASN A 114 3.68 1.40 -0.19
N GLY A 115 4.93 1.43 0.29
CA GLY A 115 5.21 1.37 1.73
C GLY A 115 4.55 2.46 2.58
N ASP A 116 4.34 3.67 2.05
CA ASP A 116 3.62 4.75 2.76
C ASP A 116 2.13 4.40 2.99
N ASN A 117 1.46 3.91 1.95
CA ASN A 117 0.07 3.47 2.05
C ASN A 117 -0.05 2.17 2.88
N PHE A 118 0.92 1.24 2.77
CA PHE A 118 0.97 0.05 3.61
C PHE A 118 1.07 0.42 5.10
N ALA A 119 2.01 1.30 5.46
CA ALA A 119 2.18 1.78 6.83
C ALA A 119 0.90 2.45 7.36
N THR A 120 0.25 3.28 6.53
CA THR A 120 -1.03 3.93 6.87
C THR A 120 -2.12 2.90 7.16
N GLY A 121 -2.29 1.90 6.30
CA GLY A 121 -3.30 0.86 6.52
C GLY A 121 -2.98 -0.03 7.72
N LYS A 122 -1.70 -0.28 8.00
CA LYS A 122 -1.26 -1.03 9.18
C LYS A 122 -1.58 -0.28 10.47
N GLN A 123 -1.29 1.02 10.53
CA GLN A 123 -1.62 1.88 11.67
C GLN A 123 -3.14 1.96 11.93
N ALA A 124 -3.94 1.82 10.87
CA ALA A 124 -5.40 1.83 10.94
C ALA A 124 -6.03 0.44 11.15
N ASP A 125 -5.25 -0.63 11.33
CA ASP A 125 -5.71 -2.02 11.32
C ASP A 125 -6.55 -2.39 10.09
N ALA A 126 -6.30 -1.75 8.94
CA ALA A 126 -7.07 -1.92 7.71
C ALA A 126 -6.77 -3.22 6.98
N TRP A 127 -5.59 -3.81 7.19
CA TRP A 127 -5.13 -4.99 6.48
C TRP A 127 -5.59 -6.28 7.12
N ARG A 128 -6.05 -7.20 6.28
CA ARG A 128 -6.15 -8.60 6.65
C ARG A 128 -4.75 -9.21 6.61
N CYS A 129 -4.33 -9.82 7.72
CA CYS A 129 -3.02 -10.44 7.85
C CYS A 129 -3.11 -11.98 7.92
N GLY A 130 -1.97 -12.66 7.86
CA GLY A 130 -1.89 -14.13 8.01
C GLY A 130 -2.29 -14.94 6.76
N TRP A 131 -2.64 -14.28 5.65
CA TRP A 131 -3.07 -14.96 4.43
C TRP A 131 -1.91 -15.33 3.49
N THR A 132 -0.80 -14.61 3.55
CA THR A 132 0.31 -14.74 2.59
C THR A 132 1.03 -16.08 2.69
N SER A 133 1.04 -16.70 3.88
CA SER A 133 1.61 -18.03 4.14
C SER A 133 0.84 -19.15 3.42
N GLN A 134 -0.41 -18.91 3.01
CA GLN A 134 -1.24 -19.87 2.27
C GLN A 134 -0.96 -19.85 0.76
N LEU A 135 -0.24 -18.84 0.26
CA LEU A 135 0.09 -18.73 -1.15
C LEU A 135 1.10 -19.83 -1.55
N PRO A 136 0.79 -20.71 -2.51
CA PRO A 136 1.66 -21.84 -2.85
C PRO A 136 3.02 -21.40 -3.40
N ASN A 137 3.09 -20.19 -3.96
CA ASN A 137 4.29 -19.62 -4.56
C ASN A 137 5.10 -18.77 -3.58
N ILE A 138 4.66 -18.56 -2.34
CA ILE A 138 5.44 -17.82 -1.33
C ILE A 138 6.78 -18.51 -1.04
N LYS A 139 6.87 -19.82 -1.30
CA LYS A 139 8.11 -20.62 -1.22
C LYS A 139 9.24 -20.12 -2.15
N PHE A 140 8.92 -19.31 -3.16
CA PHE A 140 9.90 -18.72 -4.08
C PHE A 140 10.35 -17.31 -3.66
N VAL A 141 9.73 -16.76 -2.60
CA VAL A 141 10.11 -15.49 -2.01
C VAL A 141 11.11 -15.76 -0.88
N ALA A 142 12.11 -14.89 -0.72
CA ALA A 142 13.09 -14.99 0.37
C ALA A 142 12.53 -14.34 1.65
N PRO A 143 12.00 -15.10 2.64
CA PRO A 143 11.28 -14.52 3.78
C PRO A 143 12.18 -13.78 4.77
N ARG A 144 13.50 -13.94 4.67
CA ARG A 144 14.49 -13.26 5.51
C ARG A 144 15.13 -12.05 4.81
N ASP A 145 14.75 -11.78 3.57
CA ASP A 145 15.17 -10.55 2.90
C ASP A 145 14.50 -9.36 3.61
N PRO A 146 15.25 -8.38 4.13
CA PRO A 146 14.66 -7.20 4.76
C PRO A 146 13.67 -6.46 3.86
N LEU A 147 13.85 -6.50 2.53
CA LEU A 147 12.92 -5.89 1.56
C LEU A 147 11.59 -6.64 1.42
N VAL A 148 11.48 -7.83 2.00
CA VAL A 148 10.26 -8.64 2.05
C VAL A 148 9.67 -8.65 3.45
N ALA A 149 10.53 -8.66 4.48
CA ALA A 149 10.11 -8.67 5.87
C ALA A 149 9.56 -7.31 6.34
N GLN A 150 10.03 -6.22 5.73
CA GLN A 150 9.66 -4.85 6.06
C GLN A 150 9.39 -4.04 4.79
N ASP A 151 8.34 -3.22 4.81
CA ASP A 151 8.09 -2.21 3.78
C ASP A 151 8.14 -0.80 4.41
N PHE A 152 9.06 0.03 3.90
CA PHE A 152 9.35 1.38 4.39
C PHE A 152 9.56 1.44 5.92
N GLY A 153 10.19 0.41 6.49
CA GLY A 153 10.46 0.30 7.93
C GLY A 153 9.27 -0.18 8.77
N THR A 154 8.15 -0.55 8.14
CA THR A 154 7.00 -1.19 8.80
C THR A 154 7.06 -2.70 8.59
N ASP A 155 6.90 -3.48 9.66
CA ASP A 155 6.89 -4.94 9.58
C ASP A 155 5.67 -5.44 8.77
N VAL A 156 5.92 -6.37 7.84
CA VAL A 156 4.89 -6.87 6.93
C VAL A 156 3.87 -7.77 7.65
N ASP A 157 4.32 -8.63 8.57
CA ASP A 157 3.51 -9.58 9.36
C ASP A 157 2.45 -10.37 8.58
N GLY A 158 2.73 -10.68 7.31
CA GLY A 158 1.79 -11.38 6.43
C GLY A 158 0.53 -10.57 6.08
N CYS A 159 0.59 -9.25 6.18
CA CYS A 159 -0.48 -8.33 5.78
C CYS A 159 -0.41 -7.92 4.30
N GLU A 160 0.71 -8.15 3.62
CA GLU A 160 0.89 -7.90 2.19
C GLU A 160 1.72 -8.98 1.51
N ALA A 161 1.49 -9.18 0.22
CA ALA A 161 2.31 -10.05 -0.62
C ALA A 161 3.17 -9.18 -1.56
N PRO A 162 4.47 -9.50 -1.72
CA PRO A 162 5.35 -8.72 -2.59
C PRO A 162 4.91 -8.84 -4.06
N TRP A 163 4.74 -7.70 -4.72
CA TRP A 163 4.33 -7.59 -6.12
C TRP A 163 5.53 -7.45 -7.08
N HIS A 164 6.36 -6.45 -6.85
CA HIS A 164 7.63 -6.24 -7.57
C HIS A 164 8.61 -5.47 -6.70
N LYS A 165 9.89 -5.46 -7.09
CA LYS A 165 10.90 -4.59 -6.50
C LYS A 165 11.19 -3.40 -7.40
N ALA A 166 11.07 -2.20 -6.86
CA ALA A 166 11.60 -1.01 -7.51
C ALA A 166 13.10 -0.85 -7.17
N GLN A 167 13.91 -0.49 -8.14
CA GLN A 167 15.32 -0.16 -7.94
C GLN A 167 15.63 1.20 -8.54
N PHE A 168 16.17 2.11 -7.73
CA PHE A 168 16.68 3.37 -8.23
C PHE A 168 17.96 3.12 -9.04
N THR A 169 17.99 3.66 -10.26
CA THR A 169 19.13 3.51 -11.18
C THR A 169 19.43 4.86 -11.81
N LEU A 170 20.72 5.17 -11.96
CA LEU A 170 21.17 6.29 -12.77
C LEU A 170 21.45 5.80 -14.19
N VAL A 171 20.80 6.41 -15.17
CA VAL A 171 20.97 6.08 -16.59
C VAL A 171 21.89 7.11 -17.24
N TYR A 172 22.77 6.65 -18.12
CA TYR A 172 23.74 7.49 -18.83
C TYR A 172 23.87 7.08 -20.30
N ASP A 173 24.39 7.99 -21.13
CA ASP A 173 24.72 7.74 -22.54
C ASP A 173 26.13 7.15 -22.64
N SER A 174 26.22 5.84 -22.90
CA SER A 174 27.49 5.12 -22.99
C SER A 174 28.34 5.47 -24.21
N ALA A 175 27.77 6.12 -25.23
CA ALA A 175 28.55 6.68 -26.33
C ALA A 175 29.30 7.95 -25.92
N ARG A 176 28.92 8.57 -24.79
CA ARG A 176 29.50 9.83 -24.30
C ARG A 176 30.33 9.67 -23.03
N ILE A 177 30.04 8.64 -22.23
CA ILE A 177 30.71 8.40 -20.95
C ILE A 177 31.23 6.97 -20.95
N ALA A 178 32.53 6.82 -21.23
CA ALA A 178 33.18 5.51 -21.23
C ALA A 178 33.34 4.92 -19.83
N GLU A 179 33.62 5.77 -18.84
CA GLU A 179 33.83 5.40 -17.44
C GLU A 179 32.86 6.17 -16.54
N PRO A 180 31.61 5.68 -16.36
CA PRO A 180 30.64 6.34 -15.51
C PRO A 180 31.02 6.19 -14.03
N PRO A 181 30.71 7.19 -13.17
CA PRO A 181 30.90 7.05 -11.74
C PRO A 181 30.08 5.89 -11.15
N THR A 182 30.66 5.14 -10.22
CA THR A 182 30.04 3.97 -9.58
C THR A 182 29.64 4.21 -8.13
N SER A 183 29.75 5.45 -7.65
CA SER A 183 29.33 5.87 -6.32
C SER A 183 28.59 7.22 -6.39
N MET A 184 27.71 7.48 -5.44
CA MET A 184 27.00 8.76 -5.38
C MET A 184 27.97 9.94 -5.24
N SER A 185 29.03 9.80 -4.41
CA SER A 185 30.09 10.81 -4.31
C SER A 185 30.81 11.06 -5.64
N GLY A 186 31.01 10.00 -6.44
CA GLY A 186 31.56 10.11 -7.79
C GLY A 186 30.60 10.81 -8.76
N VAL A 187 29.30 10.51 -8.69
CA VAL A 187 28.25 11.16 -9.49
C VAL A 187 28.22 12.66 -9.21
N LEU A 188 28.22 13.07 -7.93
CA LEU A 188 28.21 14.47 -7.52
C LEU A 188 29.46 15.21 -7.97
N ARG A 189 30.64 14.59 -7.88
CA ARG A 189 31.89 15.17 -8.39
C ARG A 189 31.83 15.34 -9.91
N TRP A 190 31.42 14.30 -10.62
CA TRP A 190 31.32 14.32 -12.08
C TRP A 190 30.35 15.40 -12.56
N ALA A 191 29.20 15.57 -11.89
CA ALA A 191 28.23 16.62 -12.20
C ALA A 191 28.82 18.04 -12.03
N LYS A 192 29.64 18.26 -10.99
CA LYS A 192 30.34 19.54 -10.76
C LYS A 192 31.40 19.83 -11.83
N GLU A 193 32.10 18.80 -12.29
CA GLU A 193 33.10 18.91 -13.37
C GLU A 193 32.44 19.08 -14.76
N HIS A 194 31.17 18.69 -14.91
CA HIS A 194 30.44 18.69 -16.18
C HIS A 194 29.10 19.46 -16.08
N PRO A 195 29.13 20.80 -15.91
CA PRO A 195 27.93 21.59 -15.71
C PRO A 195 26.92 21.41 -16.86
N GLY A 196 25.66 21.17 -16.50
CA GLY A 196 24.56 20.95 -17.45
C GLY A 196 24.51 19.54 -18.08
N ARG A 197 25.31 18.58 -17.61
CA ARG A 197 25.33 17.19 -18.11
C ARG A 197 24.65 16.17 -17.20
N PHE A 198 24.29 16.58 -15.99
CA PHE A 198 23.52 15.78 -15.03
C PHE A 198 22.21 16.50 -14.70
N THR A 199 21.12 15.75 -14.57
CA THR A 199 19.82 16.28 -14.13
C THR A 199 19.04 15.20 -13.39
N TYR A 200 18.14 15.63 -12.51
CA TYR A 200 17.14 14.79 -11.87
C TYR A 200 15.84 15.61 -11.76
N PRO A 201 14.66 14.98 -11.70
CA PRO A 201 13.41 15.69 -11.48
C PRO A 201 13.42 16.44 -10.15
N ALA A 202 12.83 17.63 -10.09
CA ALA A 202 12.73 18.36 -8.83
C ALA A 202 11.72 17.68 -7.88
N PRO A 203 12.02 17.55 -6.57
CA PRO A 203 11.01 17.19 -5.57
C PRO A 203 9.77 18.11 -5.68
N PRO A 204 8.54 17.61 -5.42
CA PRO A 204 8.20 16.34 -4.76
C PRO A 204 8.07 15.14 -5.72
N ASP A 205 8.63 15.22 -6.94
CA ASP A 205 8.72 14.06 -7.83
C ASP A 205 9.32 12.84 -7.10
N PHE A 206 8.78 11.65 -7.37
CA PHE A 206 9.20 10.41 -6.70
C PHE A 206 10.68 10.12 -6.93
N THR A 207 11.13 10.12 -8.18
CA THR A 207 12.53 9.86 -8.56
C THR A 207 13.44 10.96 -8.03
N GLY A 208 13.01 12.21 -8.09
CA GLY A 208 13.71 13.35 -7.52
C GLY A 208 13.91 13.22 -6.00
N SER A 209 12.86 12.84 -5.28
CA SER A 209 12.88 12.65 -3.84
C SER A 209 13.76 11.45 -3.43
N VAL A 210 13.75 10.37 -4.21
CA VAL A 210 14.68 9.24 -4.02
C VAL A 210 16.12 9.69 -4.21
N PHE A 211 16.42 10.44 -5.28
CA PHE A 211 17.77 10.97 -5.52
C PHE A 211 18.28 11.82 -4.35
N VAL A 212 17.46 12.74 -3.83
CA VAL A 212 17.85 13.57 -2.67
C VAL A 212 18.13 12.71 -1.43
N ARG A 213 17.36 11.63 -1.18
CA ARG A 213 17.64 10.68 -0.09
C ARG A 213 18.93 9.88 -0.30
N GLU A 214 19.22 9.46 -1.53
CA GLU A 214 20.48 8.78 -1.85
C GLU A 214 21.70 9.69 -1.63
N VAL A 215 21.56 10.99 -1.94
CA VAL A 215 22.60 11.98 -1.62
C VAL A 215 22.75 12.13 -0.11
N LEU A 216 21.65 12.21 0.64
CA LEU A 216 21.68 12.26 2.11
C LEU A 216 22.40 11.04 2.68
N TYR A 217 22.10 9.83 2.18
CA TYR A 217 22.78 8.59 2.59
C TYR A 217 24.28 8.68 2.32
N SER A 218 24.66 9.17 1.15
CA SER A 218 26.07 9.33 0.78
C SER A 218 26.80 10.35 1.64
N THR A 219 26.16 11.47 2.03
CA THR A 219 26.78 12.53 2.83
C THR A 219 26.79 12.23 4.32
N SER A 220 25.87 11.40 4.80
CA SER A 220 25.72 11.05 6.21
C SER A 220 26.49 9.78 6.61
N GLY A 221 27.25 9.14 5.71
CA GLY A 221 27.99 7.91 6.04
C GLY A 221 27.15 6.63 5.98
N GLY A 222 26.02 6.66 5.25
CA GLY A 222 25.15 5.51 4.98
C GLY A 222 23.77 5.62 5.62
N TYR A 223 22.84 4.80 5.14
CA TYR A 223 21.43 4.81 5.57
C TYR A 223 21.27 4.57 7.08
N ALA A 224 22.17 3.80 7.71
CA ALA A 224 22.10 3.47 9.13
C ALA A 224 22.26 4.69 10.07
N GLN A 225 22.74 5.83 9.55
CA GLN A 225 22.84 7.07 10.32
C GLN A 225 21.54 7.86 10.34
N ILE A 226 20.55 7.47 9.53
CA ILE A 226 19.31 8.23 9.36
C ILE A 226 18.20 7.52 10.14
N PRO A 227 17.56 8.23 11.09
CA PRO A 227 16.41 7.69 11.80
C PRO A 227 15.29 7.27 10.86
N ALA A 228 14.63 6.16 11.17
CA ALA A 228 13.48 5.68 10.40
C ALA A 228 12.26 6.62 10.53
N GLN A 229 12.14 7.32 11.66
CA GLN A 229 11.13 8.34 11.88
C GLN A 229 11.76 9.73 11.79
N PHE A 230 10.97 10.71 11.37
CA PHE A 230 11.46 12.09 11.33
C PHE A 230 11.90 12.56 12.72
N ASP A 231 13.12 13.05 12.81
CA ASP A 231 13.70 13.68 13.99
C ASP A 231 14.30 15.04 13.59
N GLN A 232 13.89 16.09 14.29
CA GLN A 232 14.32 17.46 13.96
C GLN A 232 15.82 17.66 14.20
N GLY A 233 16.39 17.06 15.25
CA GLY A 233 17.82 17.18 15.56
C GLY A 233 18.68 16.52 14.48
N ALA A 234 18.32 15.30 14.09
CA ALA A 234 18.97 14.60 12.99
C ALA A 234 18.82 15.35 11.65
N TYR A 235 17.66 15.95 11.39
CA TYR A 235 17.46 16.78 10.21
C TYR A 235 18.43 17.97 10.19
N ASP A 236 18.51 18.72 11.28
CA ASP A 236 19.36 19.90 11.41
C ASP A 236 20.85 19.54 11.32
N GLU A 237 21.24 18.36 11.82
CA GLU A 237 22.60 17.84 11.76
C GLU A 237 23.00 17.33 10.37
N LEU A 238 22.15 16.52 9.73
CA LEU A 238 22.54 15.73 8.56
C LEU A 238 22.30 16.46 7.23
N THR A 239 21.30 17.33 7.15
CA THR A 239 20.93 17.97 5.88
C THR A 239 21.85 19.09 5.38
N PRO A 240 22.62 19.82 6.20
CA PRO A 240 23.56 20.82 5.68
C PRO A 240 24.57 20.23 4.68
N ALA A 241 25.14 19.06 4.98
CA ALA A 241 26.09 18.39 4.10
C ALA A 241 25.45 17.93 2.78
N LEU A 242 24.19 17.45 2.84
CA LEU A 242 23.37 17.16 1.66
C LEU A 242 23.23 18.39 0.76
N TRP A 243 22.80 19.53 1.32
CA TRP A 243 22.53 20.72 0.53
C TRP A 243 23.81 21.34 -0.04
N ASP A 244 24.92 21.30 0.70
CA ASP A 244 26.23 21.70 0.18
C ASP A 244 26.73 20.81 -0.96
N ALA A 245 26.37 19.52 -0.94
CA ALA A 245 26.70 18.60 -2.02
C ALA A 245 25.91 18.88 -3.31
N LEU A 246 24.69 19.42 -3.21
CA LEU A 246 23.78 19.72 -4.33
C LEU A 246 23.94 21.13 -4.94
N LYS A 247 24.72 22.01 -4.29
CA LYS A 247 25.17 23.29 -4.88
C LYS A 247 26.20 23.07 -5.97
#